data_AF-A0A9W8NAF3-F1
#
_entry.id   AF-A0A9W8NAF3-F1
#
_cell.length_a   1.000
_cell.length_b   1.000
_cell.length_c   1.000
_cell.angle_alpha   90.00
_cell.angle_beta   90.00
_cell.angle_gamma   90.00
#
_symmetry.space_group_name_H-M   'P 1'
#
loop_
_entity.id
_entity.type
_entity.pdbx_description
1 polymer ?
#
loop_
_entity_poly.entity_id
_entity_poly.type
_entity_poly.pdbx_seq_one_letter_code
_entity_poly.pdbx_strand_id
1 'polypeptide(L)'
;MSSSPTLVFVHGSWHQPSCYSKITKILQERHGLKCVAPALPSTSGNPDATFKDDIDVVREAISREVSAGTDVVVIAHSYGGMVGNSAIKGFVRPRNEQSAAAQGTSGSIIGLILIASGFTITGLAFMDPFFGRPPPQWRINRETGYAEIVISPREFFYHDLPDDEANYWVSQLTTQSLKSLFEGGEFAYAGWMDVPSFYIGTVEDHGLPVAMQRLGVGVARELGAHVEHRELRTSHSPFLSQPEETTEIIWEAVQAFTGRPIDRARTGTGRNHQILIPAVRVSQPLTWYRYGLPLAFGHFFGRCFKIFNGRDADERDGTWFAMKLKDTRLLSYWHAGLQTISDCGIFGVLAFMFPKWANLKA
;
A
#
# COMPACT_ATOMS: atom_id res chain seq x y z
N MET A 1 27.21 2.61 17.02
CA MET A 1 26.21 1.77 16.34
C MET A 1 25.01 2.65 16.07
N SER A 2 24.47 2.67 14.85
CA SER A 2 23.22 3.39 14.58
C SER A 2 22.10 2.82 15.45
N SER A 3 21.25 3.67 16.01
CA SER A 3 20.05 3.25 16.74
C SER A 3 19.13 2.47 15.80
N SER A 4 18.38 1.51 16.35
CA SER A 4 17.30 0.86 15.61
C SER A 4 16.28 1.90 15.15
N PRO A 5 15.73 1.80 13.93
CA PRO A 5 14.76 2.76 13.45
C PRO A 5 13.44 2.65 14.22
N THR A 6 12.69 3.75 14.26
CA THR A 6 11.29 3.74 14.70
C THR A 6 10.39 3.33 13.54
N LEU A 7 9.45 2.41 13.79
CA LEU A 7 8.44 1.99 12.84
C LEU A 7 7.18 2.86 13.00
N VAL A 8 6.80 3.59 11.95
CA VAL A 8 5.57 4.41 11.94
C VAL A 8 4.51 3.70 11.09
N PHE A 9 3.43 3.26 11.74
CA PHE A 9 2.33 2.51 11.13
C PHE A 9 1.18 3.44 10.72
N VAL A 10 0.74 3.35 9.47
CA VAL A 10 -0.32 4.17 8.88
C VAL A 10 -1.46 3.26 8.43
N HIS A 11 -2.57 3.27 9.17
CA HIS A 11 -3.70 2.37 8.92
C HIS A 11 -4.54 2.79 7.70
N GLY A 12 -5.27 1.82 7.15
CA GLY A 12 -6.20 2.03 6.05
C GLY A 12 -7.51 2.69 6.46
N SER A 13 -8.40 2.85 5.48
CA SER A 13 -9.73 3.43 5.68
C SER A 13 -10.58 2.60 6.64
N TRP A 14 -11.48 3.26 7.38
CA TRP A 14 -12.34 2.65 8.41
C TRP A 14 -11.63 1.96 9.58
N HIS A 15 -10.29 1.91 9.56
CA HIS A 15 -9.50 1.26 10.60
C HIS A 15 -9.02 2.28 11.62
N GLN A 16 -8.45 1.75 12.69
CA GLN A 16 -7.81 2.48 13.79
C GLN A 16 -6.48 1.81 14.14
N PRO A 17 -5.56 2.49 14.85
CA PRO A 17 -4.22 1.99 15.14
C PRO A 17 -4.16 0.59 15.80
N SER A 18 -5.19 0.22 16.55
CA SER A 18 -5.26 -1.06 17.28
C SER A 18 -5.20 -2.28 16.37
N CYS A 19 -5.51 -2.14 15.07
CA CYS A 19 -5.42 -3.23 14.10
C CYS A 19 -3.99 -3.81 13.97
N TYR A 20 -2.95 -3.04 14.29
CA TYR A 20 -1.56 -3.50 14.26
C TYR A 20 -1.08 -4.14 15.56
N SER A 21 -1.92 -4.22 16.60
CA SER A 21 -1.51 -4.65 17.96
C SER A 21 -0.79 -6.00 18.00
N LYS A 22 -1.23 -6.98 17.18
CA LYS A 22 -0.56 -8.29 17.08
C LYS A 22 0.88 -8.15 16.60
N ILE A 23 1.11 -7.45 15.49
CA ILE A 23 2.45 -7.33 14.90
C ILE A 23 3.35 -6.36 15.67
N THR A 24 2.81 -5.28 16.24
CA THR A 24 3.60 -4.32 17.04
C THR A 24 4.12 -4.98 18.31
N LYS A 25 3.29 -5.82 18.96
CA LYS A 25 3.72 -6.63 20.11
C LYS A 25 4.89 -7.54 19.74
N ILE A 26 4.80 -8.28 18.64
CA ILE A 26 5.88 -9.18 18.19
C ILE A 26 7.17 -8.38 17.88
N LEU A 27 7.05 -7.25 17.19
CA LEU A 27 8.19 -6.39 16.83
C LEU A 27 8.87 -5.78 18.07
N GLN A 28 8.09 -5.36 19.06
CA GLN A 28 8.61 -4.83 20.33
C GLN A 28 9.29 -5.93 21.15
N GLU A 29 8.61 -7.05 21.39
CA GLU A 29 9.10 -8.12 22.28
C GLU A 29 10.28 -8.89 21.69
N ARG A 30 10.27 -9.19 20.39
CA ARG A 30 11.31 -10.03 19.76
C ARG A 30 12.48 -9.23 19.18
N HIS A 31 12.23 -8.01 18.72
CA HIS A 31 13.23 -7.20 18.00
C HIS A 31 13.59 -5.88 18.69
N GLY A 32 12.92 -5.53 19.79
CA GLY A 32 13.18 -4.29 20.53
C GLY A 32 12.89 -3.03 19.71
N LEU A 33 12.00 -3.12 18.72
CA LEU A 33 11.69 -2.00 17.83
C LEU A 33 10.63 -1.10 18.44
N LYS A 34 10.86 0.21 18.40
CA LYS A 34 9.85 1.21 18.74
C LYS A 34 8.80 1.26 17.63
N CYS A 35 7.53 1.16 18.00
CA CYS A 35 6.39 1.22 17.09
C CYS A 35 5.50 2.41 17.46
N VAL A 36 5.16 3.24 16.49
CA VAL A 36 4.27 4.40 16.63
C VAL A 36 3.16 4.25 15.60
N ALA A 37 1.90 4.38 16.02
CA ALA A 37 0.74 4.22 15.14
C ALA A 37 -0.23 5.39 15.40
N PRO A 38 -0.08 6.53 14.70
CA PRO A 38 -1.00 7.65 14.83
C PRO A 38 -2.41 7.27 14.34
N ALA A 39 -3.44 7.78 15.01
CA ALA A 39 -4.83 7.68 14.56
C ALA A 39 -5.08 8.73 13.48
N LEU A 40 -5.63 8.31 12.34
CA LEU A 40 -5.94 9.22 11.23
C LEU A 40 -7.24 10.00 11.53
N PRO A 41 -7.23 11.34 11.49
CA PRO A 41 -8.44 12.16 11.66
C PRO A 41 -9.61 11.76 10.76
N SER A 42 -9.36 11.29 9.54
CA SER A 42 -10.42 10.87 8.62
C SER A 42 -11.22 9.67 9.07
N THR A 43 -10.73 8.91 10.06
CA THR A 43 -11.43 7.73 10.62
C THR A 43 -11.95 7.93 12.05
N SER A 44 -11.87 9.13 12.59
CA SER A 44 -12.19 9.42 14.00
C SER A 44 -13.59 10.02 14.23
N GLY A 45 -14.50 9.88 13.27
CA GLY A 45 -15.87 10.41 13.40
C GLY A 45 -16.03 11.89 13.05
N ASN A 46 -15.06 12.48 12.35
CA ASN A 46 -15.15 13.83 11.78
C ASN A 46 -15.36 13.75 10.25
N PRO A 47 -16.53 14.14 9.71
CA PRO A 47 -16.77 14.10 8.26
C PRO A 47 -16.03 15.21 7.51
N ASP A 48 -15.53 16.22 8.23
CA ASP A 48 -14.76 17.32 7.65
C ASP A 48 -13.25 17.07 7.62
N ALA A 49 -12.77 15.99 8.25
CA ALA A 49 -11.36 15.64 8.25
C ALA A 49 -10.87 15.34 6.83
N THR A 50 -9.74 15.92 6.47
CA THR A 50 -9.19 15.92 5.11
C THR A 50 -8.01 14.96 4.96
N PHE A 51 -7.62 14.71 3.72
CA PHE A 51 -6.39 13.97 3.42
C PHE A 51 -5.15 14.68 3.99
N LYS A 52 -5.16 16.02 4.03
CA LYS A 52 -4.07 16.81 4.62
C LYS A 52 -3.97 16.58 6.13
N ASP A 53 -5.09 16.51 6.85
CA ASP A 53 -5.09 16.27 8.30
C ASP A 53 -4.47 14.90 8.63
N ASP A 54 -4.78 13.88 7.82
CA ASP A 54 -4.15 12.56 7.92
C ASP A 54 -2.63 12.61 7.65
N ILE A 55 -2.20 13.36 6.64
CA ILE A 55 -0.77 13.55 6.37
C ILE A 55 -0.10 14.27 7.55
N ASP A 56 -0.71 15.33 8.08
CA ASP A 56 -0.12 16.15 9.12
C ASP A 56 0.14 15.35 10.40
N VAL A 57 -0.81 14.50 10.83
CA VAL A 57 -0.62 13.68 12.05
C VAL A 57 0.51 12.65 11.87
N VAL A 58 0.63 12.07 10.67
CA VAL A 58 1.70 11.11 10.36
C VAL A 58 3.05 11.83 10.27
N ARG A 59 3.09 13.00 9.64
CA ARG A 59 4.29 13.85 9.56
C ARG A 59 4.74 14.33 10.93
N GLU A 60 3.82 14.64 11.84
CA GLU A 60 4.16 15.01 13.20
C GLU A 60 4.85 13.84 13.92
N ALA A 61 4.30 12.62 13.82
CA ALA A 61 4.91 11.42 14.38
C ALA A 61 6.32 11.18 13.81
N ILE A 62 6.50 11.29 12.49
CA ILE A 62 7.80 11.15 11.82
C ILE A 62 8.77 12.24 12.28
N SER A 63 8.33 13.50 12.31
CA SER A 63 9.16 14.66 12.66
C SER A 63 9.74 14.56 14.07
N ARG A 64 8.97 14.06 15.04
CA ARG A 64 9.43 13.84 16.42
C ARG A 64 10.59 12.85 16.48
N GLU A 65 10.51 11.74 15.74
CA GLU A 65 11.56 10.71 15.72
C GLU A 65 12.80 11.19 14.97
N VAL A 66 12.59 11.81 13.80
CA VAL A 66 13.67 12.35 12.96
C VAL A 66 14.43 13.45 13.72
N SER A 67 13.74 14.40 14.33
CA SER A 67 14.38 15.48 15.11
C SER A 67 15.15 14.98 16.33
N ALA A 68 14.80 13.79 16.84
CA ALA A 68 15.53 13.09 17.91
C ALA A 68 16.73 12.27 17.40
N GLY A 69 17.10 12.40 16.12
CA GLY A 69 18.22 11.69 15.52
C GLY A 69 17.92 10.22 15.15
N THR A 70 16.64 9.81 15.17
CA THR A 70 16.25 8.42 14.91
C THR A 70 15.74 8.24 13.49
N ASP A 71 16.29 7.28 12.76
CA ASP A 71 15.79 6.91 11.44
C ASP A 71 14.40 6.26 11.54
N VAL A 72 13.59 6.41 10.49
CA VAL A 72 12.18 5.98 10.46
C VAL A 72 11.93 5.02 9.29
N VAL A 73 11.14 3.99 9.53
CA VAL A 73 10.53 3.17 8.47
C VAL A 73 9.01 3.39 8.52
N VAL A 74 8.44 3.80 7.39
CA VAL A 74 6.98 3.98 7.26
C VAL A 74 6.36 2.67 6.81
N ILE A 75 5.31 2.23 7.50
CA ILE A 75 4.57 0.99 7.19
C ILE A 75 3.12 1.38 6.98
N ALA A 76 2.59 1.14 5.79
CA ALA A 76 1.32 1.72 5.39
C ALA A 76 0.42 0.69 4.69
N HIS A 77 -0.85 0.63 5.13
CA HIS A 77 -1.84 -0.32 4.63
C HIS A 77 -2.94 0.37 3.84
N SER A 78 -3.33 -0.19 2.69
CA SER A 78 -4.50 0.27 1.92
C SER A 78 -4.47 1.79 1.67
N TYR A 79 -5.55 2.53 1.98
CA TYR A 79 -5.58 4.01 1.93
C TYR A 79 -4.41 4.68 2.69
N GLY A 80 -4.00 4.10 3.81
CA GLY A 80 -2.84 4.55 4.57
C GLY A 80 -1.56 4.58 3.76
N GLY A 81 -1.45 3.77 2.70
CA GLY A 81 -0.38 3.86 1.71
C GLY A 81 -0.32 5.21 1.01
N MET A 82 -1.46 5.83 0.71
CA MET A 82 -1.49 7.18 0.12
C MET A 82 -0.97 8.24 1.09
N VAL A 83 -1.44 8.17 2.33
CA VAL A 83 -1.04 9.06 3.44
C VAL A 83 0.45 8.89 3.74
N GLY A 84 0.90 7.65 3.97
CA GLY A 84 2.27 7.30 4.34
C GLY A 84 3.28 7.69 3.27
N ASN A 85 2.99 7.44 2.00
CA ASN A 85 3.83 7.92 0.89
C ASN A 85 3.96 9.44 0.88
N SER A 86 2.84 10.14 1.08
CA SER A 86 2.83 11.59 1.00
C SER A 86 3.55 12.23 2.18
N ALA A 87 3.48 11.59 3.35
CA ALA A 87 4.18 12.00 4.55
C ALA A 87 5.71 11.95 4.40
N ILE A 88 6.26 11.18 3.45
CA ILE A 88 7.72 11.04 3.22
C ILE A 88 8.37 12.36 2.76
N LYS A 89 7.62 13.23 2.06
CA LYS A 89 8.16 14.43 1.41
C LYS A 89 8.98 15.29 2.39
N GLY A 90 10.27 15.47 2.08
CA GLY A 90 11.18 16.32 2.87
C GLY A 90 11.79 15.66 4.12
N PHE A 91 11.61 14.37 4.35
CA PHE A 91 12.25 13.63 5.47
C PHE A 91 13.31 12.61 5.02
N VAL A 92 13.70 12.61 3.74
CA VAL A 92 14.71 11.70 3.17
C VAL A 92 16.06 12.40 3.08
N ARG A 93 17.16 11.72 3.43
CA ARG A 93 18.51 12.26 3.25
C ARG A 93 18.83 12.42 1.75
N PRO A 94 19.33 13.58 1.30
CA PRO A 94 19.80 13.75 -0.07
C PRO A 94 20.86 12.70 -0.43
N ARG A 95 20.78 12.17 -1.65
CA ARG A 95 21.71 11.12 -2.15
C ARG A 95 23.18 11.55 -2.09
N ASN A 96 23.45 12.85 -2.22
CA ASN A 96 24.80 13.42 -2.18
C ASN A 96 25.41 13.45 -0.76
N GLU A 97 24.58 13.33 0.28
CA GLU A 97 24.98 13.34 1.69
C GLU A 97 25.07 11.92 2.28
N GLN A 98 24.71 10.87 1.52
CA GLN A 98 24.81 9.47 1.96
C GLN A 98 26.25 8.95 2.00
N SER A 99 27.16 9.55 1.23
CA SER A 99 28.59 9.18 1.13
C SER A 99 29.52 10.04 1.99
N ALA A 100 29.05 11.20 2.45
CA ALA A 100 29.70 11.90 3.55
C ALA A 100 29.13 11.30 4.84
N ALA A 101 29.97 10.89 5.78
CA ALA A 101 29.56 10.73 7.17
C ALA A 101 29.24 12.12 7.74
N ALA A 102 28.25 12.79 7.16
CA ALA A 102 27.78 14.09 7.57
C ALA A 102 27.16 13.89 8.94
N GLN A 103 27.83 14.46 9.93
CA GLN A 103 27.46 14.57 11.32
C GLN A 103 26.20 15.46 11.45
N GLY A 104 25.12 15.10 10.76
CA GLY A 104 23.80 15.66 10.94
C GLY A 104 23.12 14.91 12.09
N THR A 105 22.75 15.64 13.13
CA THR A 105 22.10 15.11 14.35
C THR A 105 20.67 14.60 14.13
N SER A 106 20.13 14.71 12.91
CA SER A 106 18.74 14.37 12.58
C SER A 106 18.64 13.03 11.85
N GLY A 107 17.62 12.25 12.20
CA GLY A 107 17.25 11.02 11.54
C GLY A 107 16.71 11.26 10.13
N SER A 108 16.29 10.20 9.46
CA SER A 108 15.63 10.27 8.16
C SER A 108 14.73 9.08 7.92
N ILE A 109 13.82 9.18 6.95
CA ILE A 109 13.08 8.02 6.47
C ILE A 109 14.01 7.19 5.59
N ILE A 110 14.20 5.92 5.96
CA ILE A 110 15.13 5.00 5.31
C ILE A 110 14.43 3.91 4.49
N GLY A 111 13.10 3.79 4.59
CA GLY A 111 12.34 2.83 3.82
C GLY A 111 10.84 2.92 4.00
N LEU A 112 10.12 2.32 3.06
CA LEU A 112 8.67 2.23 3.02
C LEU A 112 8.23 0.77 2.90
N ILE A 113 7.24 0.36 3.68
CA ILE A 113 6.59 -0.94 3.56
C ILE A 113 5.11 -0.71 3.23
N LEU A 114 4.68 -1.18 2.07
CA LEU A 114 3.28 -1.12 1.63
C LEU A 114 2.62 -2.48 1.84
N ILE A 115 1.44 -2.49 2.45
CA ILE A 115 0.65 -3.71 2.68
C ILE A 115 -0.69 -3.55 1.96
N ALA A 116 -0.99 -4.44 0.99
CA ALA A 116 -2.25 -4.43 0.25
C ALA A 116 -2.68 -3.01 -0.22
N SER A 117 -1.74 -2.25 -0.77
CA SER A 117 -1.88 -0.82 -1.08
C SER A 117 -1.63 -0.50 -2.55
N GLY A 118 -2.07 0.67 -3.01
CA GLY A 118 -1.59 1.28 -4.25
C GLY A 118 -0.24 1.99 -4.05
N PHE A 119 0.38 2.37 -5.17
CA PHE A 119 1.52 3.31 -5.21
C PHE A 119 0.98 4.71 -5.51
N THR A 120 1.24 5.68 -4.62
CA THR A 120 0.71 7.05 -4.74
C THR A 120 1.19 7.73 -6.00
N ILE A 121 0.28 8.36 -6.73
CA ILE A 121 0.63 9.24 -7.83
C ILE A 121 0.55 10.67 -7.32
N THR A 122 1.66 11.42 -7.46
CA THR A 122 1.71 12.83 -7.04
C THR A 122 0.60 13.65 -7.71
N GLY A 123 -0.10 14.47 -6.93
CA GLY A 123 -1.12 15.38 -7.43
C GLY A 123 -2.52 14.77 -7.64
N LEU A 124 -2.74 13.50 -7.32
CA LEU A 124 -4.05 12.83 -7.44
C LEU A 124 -4.66 12.51 -6.08
N ALA A 125 -5.98 12.70 -5.96
CA ALA A 125 -6.76 12.21 -4.84
C ALA A 125 -6.94 10.68 -4.91
N PHE A 126 -7.32 10.05 -3.80
CA PHE A 126 -7.41 8.58 -3.70
C PHE A 126 -8.39 7.99 -4.73
N MET A 127 -9.49 8.69 -4.99
CA MET A 127 -10.53 8.23 -5.92
C MET A 127 -10.33 8.68 -7.38
N ASP A 128 -9.32 9.51 -7.68
CA ASP A 128 -9.05 9.96 -9.05
C ASP A 128 -8.75 8.81 -10.03
N PRO A 129 -7.92 7.80 -9.69
CA PRO A 129 -7.68 6.65 -10.58
C PRO A 129 -8.93 5.82 -10.86
N PHE A 130 -9.96 5.98 -10.04
CA PHE A 130 -11.27 5.33 -10.17
C PHE A 130 -12.33 6.28 -10.76
N PHE A 131 -11.93 7.42 -11.34
CA PHE A 131 -12.84 8.43 -11.90
C PHE A 131 -13.86 8.97 -10.91
N GLY A 132 -13.50 9.02 -9.63
CA GLY A 132 -14.43 9.40 -8.56
C GLY A 132 -15.57 8.41 -8.36
N ARG A 133 -15.48 7.18 -8.89
CA ARG A 133 -16.50 6.15 -8.72
C ARG A 133 -16.02 5.12 -7.70
N PRO A 134 -16.72 4.95 -6.56
CA PRO A 134 -16.37 3.91 -5.62
C PRO A 134 -16.58 2.52 -6.26
N PRO A 135 -15.77 1.53 -5.88
CA PRO A 135 -16.06 0.14 -6.19
C PRO A 135 -17.35 -0.30 -5.44
N PRO A 136 -18.08 -1.33 -5.92
CA PRO A 136 -19.43 -1.65 -5.46
C PRO A 136 -19.54 -2.07 -3.98
N GLN A 137 -18.42 -2.32 -3.31
CA GLN A 137 -18.35 -2.74 -1.91
C GLN A 137 -18.69 -1.60 -0.93
N TRP A 138 -18.64 -0.34 -1.36
CA TRP A 138 -19.02 0.82 -0.54
C TRP A 138 -19.68 1.91 -1.38
N ARG A 139 -20.38 2.85 -0.72
CA ARG A 139 -21.10 3.96 -1.35
C ARG A 139 -20.72 5.31 -0.75
N ILE A 140 -20.93 6.35 -1.54
CA ILE A 140 -20.83 7.75 -1.10
C ILE A 140 -22.12 8.13 -0.38
N ASN A 141 -22.06 8.41 0.92
CA ASN A 141 -23.17 9.06 1.62
C ASN A 141 -22.88 10.56 1.79
N ARG A 142 -23.50 11.38 0.94
CA ARG A 142 -23.33 12.84 0.97
C ARG A 142 -24.06 13.51 2.14
N GLU A 143 -25.07 12.85 2.71
CA GLU A 143 -25.82 13.38 3.85
C GLU A 143 -24.96 13.32 5.12
N THR A 144 -24.23 12.23 5.30
CA THR A 144 -23.37 12.03 6.48
C THR A 144 -21.92 12.48 6.25
N GLY A 145 -21.49 12.65 5.00
CA GLY A 145 -20.11 12.98 4.66
C GLY A 145 -19.16 11.78 4.70
N TYR A 146 -19.68 10.55 4.77
CA TYR A 146 -18.89 9.34 4.94
C TYR A 146 -18.96 8.36 3.76
N ALA A 147 -17.88 7.60 3.59
CA ALA A 147 -17.86 6.39 2.78
C ALA A 147 -18.43 5.22 3.60
N GLU A 148 -19.50 4.59 3.12
CA GLU A 148 -20.22 3.53 3.82
C GLU A 148 -20.04 2.18 3.15
N ILE A 149 -19.54 1.19 3.89
CA ILE A 149 -19.44 -0.19 3.41
C ILE A 149 -20.87 -0.76 3.25
N VAL A 150 -21.18 -1.35 2.09
CA VAL A 150 -22.52 -1.88 1.75
C VAL A 150 -22.54 -3.40 1.59
N ILE A 151 -21.41 -4.06 1.82
CA ILE A 151 -21.28 -5.52 1.88
C ILE A 151 -20.86 -5.96 3.28
N SER A 152 -20.78 -7.27 3.53
CA SER A 152 -20.22 -7.80 4.77
C SER A 152 -18.77 -7.34 4.97
N PRO A 153 -18.45 -6.53 6.00
CA PRO A 153 -17.07 -6.11 6.24
C PRO A 153 -16.17 -7.30 6.61
N ARG A 154 -16.76 -8.36 7.19
CA ARG A 154 -16.06 -9.63 7.42
C ARG A 154 -15.61 -10.25 6.10
N GLU A 155 -16.50 -10.39 5.11
CA GLU A 155 -16.13 -10.96 3.81
C GLU A 155 -15.12 -10.08 3.06
N PHE A 156 -15.21 -8.77 3.28
CA PHE A 156 -14.37 -7.77 2.61
C PHE A 156 -12.95 -7.74 3.16
N PHE A 157 -12.77 -7.78 4.48
CA PHE A 157 -11.48 -7.55 5.13
C PHE A 157 -10.91 -8.74 5.90
N TYR A 158 -11.75 -9.68 6.38
CA TYR A 158 -11.41 -10.60 7.47
C TYR A 158 -11.93 -12.04 7.27
N HIS A 159 -12.18 -12.48 6.04
CA HIS A 159 -12.80 -13.79 5.78
C HIS A 159 -11.88 -14.99 6.09
N ASP A 160 -10.59 -14.73 6.31
CA ASP A 160 -9.58 -15.70 6.72
C ASP A 160 -9.33 -15.73 8.24
N LEU A 161 -10.07 -14.93 9.02
CA LEU A 161 -10.05 -14.98 10.48
C LEU A 161 -11.12 -15.93 11.03
N PRO A 162 -10.87 -16.53 12.22
CA PRO A 162 -11.92 -17.18 13.00
C PRO A 162 -13.13 -16.25 13.23
N ASP A 163 -14.34 -16.81 13.26
CA ASP A 163 -15.60 -16.04 13.34
C ASP A 163 -15.65 -15.01 14.46
N ASP A 164 -15.25 -15.40 15.67
CA ASP A 164 -15.23 -14.54 16.85
C ASP A 164 -14.25 -13.38 16.70
N GLU A 165 -13.06 -13.68 16.20
CA GLU A 165 -12.05 -12.65 15.93
C GLU A 165 -12.47 -11.72 14.79
N ALA A 166 -13.01 -12.25 13.71
CA ALA A 166 -13.52 -11.46 12.59
C ALA A 166 -14.63 -10.51 13.05
N ASN A 167 -15.59 -11.01 13.83
CA ASN A 167 -16.69 -10.19 14.37
C ASN A 167 -16.17 -9.08 15.30
N TYR A 168 -15.15 -9.37 16.11
CA TYR A 168 -14.49 -8.36 16.93
C TYR A 168 -13.90 -7.25 16.05
N TRP A 169 -13.10 -7.59 15.03
CA TRP A 169 -12.48 -6.57 14.16
C TRP A 169 -13.50 -5.80 13.31
N VAL A 170 -14.59 -6.44 12.88
CA VAL A 170 -15.72 -5.72 12.27
C VAL A 170 -16.30 -4.69 13.24
N SER A 171 -16.45 -5.03 14.53
CA SER A 171 -16.95 -4.09 15.54
C SER A 171 -15.97 -2.97 15.86
N GLN A 172 -14.70 -3.09 15.45
CA GLN A 172 -13.67 -2.07 15.62
C GLN A 172 -13.58 -1.10 14.43
N LEU A 173 -14.34 -1.33 13.35
CA LEU A 173 -14.39 -0.41 12.22
C LEU A 173 -15.07 0.90 12.61
N THR A 174 -14.56 2.00 12.07
CA THR A 174 -15.05 3.36 12.30
C THR A 174 -15.50 4.01 11.00
N THR A 175 -15.78 5.31 11.01
CA THR A 175 -16.17 6.05 9.80
C THR A 175 -14.98 6.30 8.87
N GLN A 176 -15.25 6.78 7.65
CA GLN A 176 -14.23 7.28 6.72
C GLN A 176 -14.75 8.54 6.04
N SER A 177 -14.11 9.69 6.28
CA SER A 177 -14.45 10.96 5.65
C SER A 177 -14.35 10.89 4.13
N LEU A 178 -15.38 11.35 3.42
CA LEU A 178 -15.34 11.48 1.96
C LEU A 178 -14.30 12.50 1.49
N LYS A 179 -14.08 13.60 2.24
CA LYS A 179 -13.09 14.62 1.83
C LYS A 179 -11.69 14.02 1.69
N SER A 180 -11.33 13.14 2.62
CA SER A 180 -10.03 12.45 2.57
C SER A 180 -9.84 11.51 1.36
N LEU A 181 -10.94 10.99 0.79
CA LEU A 181 -10.89 10.09 -0.36
C LEU A 181 -11.00 10.83 -1.71
N PHE A 182 -11.73 11.94 -1.75
CA PHE A 182 -12.11 12.63 -2.99
C PHE A 182 -11.39 13.96 -3.22
N GLU A 183 -10.70 14.50 -2.21
CA GLU A 183 -10.02 15.81 -2.26
C GLU A 183 -8.55 15.71 -1.81
N GLY A 184 -7.82 16.83 -1.88
CA GLY A 184 -6.46 16.95 -1.35
C GLY A 184 -5.35 16.33 -2.22
N GLY A 185 -5.63 16.03 -3.49
CA GLY A 185 -4.63 15.45 -4.40
C GLY A 185 -3.35 16.29 -4.53
N GLU A 186 -3.42 17.61 -4.35
CA GLU A 186 -2.27 18.52 -4.32
C GLU A 186 -1.26 18.21 -3.19
N PHE A 187 -1.69 17.51 -2.14
CA PHE A 187 -0.81 17.06 -1.06
C PHE A 187 -0.24 15.65 -1.31
N ALA A 188 -0.75 14.92 -2.31
CA ALA A 188 -0.31 13.57 -2.60
C ALA A 188 1.10 13.60 -3.19
N TYR A 189 1.99 12.74 -2.68
CA TYR A 189 3.38 12.68 -3.10
C TYR A 189 3.87 11.24 -3.21
N ALA A 190 4.56 10.92 -4.31
CA ALA A 190 5.11 9.61 -4.63
C ALA A 190 6.38 9.27 -3.82
N GLY A 191 6.30 9.24 -2.49
CA GLY A 191 7.43 8.97 -1.60
C GLY A 191 8.14 7.64 -1.85
N TRP A 192 7.44 6.64 -2.40
CA TRP A 192 8.00 5.36 -2.85
C TRP A 192 9.09 5.48 -3.93
N MET A 193 9.24 6.64 -4.57
CA MET A 193 10.34 6.93 -5.51
C MET A 193 11.61 7.41 -4.81
N ASP A 194 11.51 7.92 -3.58
CA ASP A 194 12.63 8.51 -2.85
C ASP A 194 13.35 7.51 -1.94
N VAL A 195 12.66 6.43 -1.54
CA VAL A 195 13.18 5.42 -0.61
C VAL A 195 12.98 4.00 -1.14
N PRO A 196 13.86 3.05 -0.78
CA PRO A 196 13.62 1.64 -1.10
C PRO A 196 12.32 1.16 -0.44
N SER A 197 11.59 0.29 -1.14
CA SER A 197 10.27 -0.14 -0.72
C SER A 197 10.14 -1.66 -0.65
N PHE A 198 9.42 -2.14 0.36
CA PHE A 198 8.87 -3.50 0.40
C PHE A 198 7.36 -3.44 0.13
N TYR A 199 6.86 -4.43 -0.60
CA TYR A 199 5.44 -4.62 -0.85
C TYR A 199 5.01 -5.99 -0.32
N ILE A 200 4.02 -6.00 0.57
CA ILE A 200 3.37 -7.19 1.11
C ILE A 200 2.00 -7.29 0.44
N GLY A 201 1.90 -8.19 -0.54
CA GLY A 201 0.68 -8.46 -1.26
C GLY A 201 -0.18 -9.51 -0.57
N THR A 202 -1.49 -9.40 -0.76
CA THR A 202 -2.52 -10.26 -0.14
C THR A 202 -3.25 -11.01 -1.24
N VAL A 203 -3.07 -12.34 -1.31
CA VAL A 203 -3.51 -13.12 -2.47
C VAL A 203 -5.03 -13.29 -2.55
N GLU A 204 -5.71 -13.33 -1.42
CA GLU A 204 -7.14 -13.61 -1.31
C GLU A 204 -7.93 -12.32 -1.03
N ASP A 205 -7.34 -11.17 -1.35
CA ASP A 205 -7.90 -9.86 -1.07
C ASP A 205 -9.15 -9.53 -1.92
N HIS A 206 -10.27 -9.28 -1.24
CA HIS A 206 -11.54 -8.85 -1.84
C HIS A 206 -11.69 -7.32 -1.91
N GLY A 207 -10.83 -6.57 -1.20
CA GLY A 207 -10.74 -5.11 -1.20
C GLY A 207 -9.94 -4.56 -2.37
N LEU A 208 -8.68 -5.00 -2.46
CA LEU A 208 -7.78 -4.65 -3.55
C LEU A 208 -7.34 -5.95 -4.22
N PRO A 209 -8.00 -6.40 -5.31
CA PRO A 209 -7.69 -7.68 -5.94
C PRO A 209 -6.20 -7.84 -6.24
N VAL A 210 -5.63 -9.02 -5.96
CA VAL A 210 -4.18 -9.28 -6.10
C VAL A 210 -3.61 -8.94 -7.48
N ALA A 211 -4.42 -9.07 -8.54
CA ALA A 211 -4.01 -8.66 -9.88
C ALA A 211 -3.68 -7.17 -9.98
N MET A 212 -4.46 -6.31 -9.31
CA MET A 212 -4.23 -4.86 -9.25
C MET A 212 -2.99 -4.53 -8.39
N GLN A 213 -2.78 -5.27 -7.29
CA GLN A 213 -1.58 -5.15 -6.47
C GLN A 213 -0.31 -5.43 -7.30
N ARG A 214 -0.29 -6.58 -8.00
CA ARG A 214 0.81 -6.98 -8.90
C ARG A 214 1.01 -5.99 -10.03
N LEU A 215 -0.06 -5.49 -10.65
CA LEU A 215 0.00 -4.45 -11.68
C LEU A 215 0.71 -3.20 -11.14
N GLY A 216 0.32 -2.72 -9.96
CA GLY A 216 0.94 -1.57 -9.30
C GLY A 216 2.42 -1.77 -9.04
N VAL A 217 2.83 -2.94 -8.55
CA VAL A 217 4.26 -3.29 -8.37
C VAL A 217 5.01 -3.25 -9.70
N GLY A 218 4.43 -3.78 -10.78
CA GLY A 218 5.03 -3.73 -12.12
C GLY A 218 5.22 -2.30 -12.62
N VAL A 219 4.21 -1.44 -12.46
CA VAL A 219 4.29 -0.01 -12.82
C VAL A 219 5.39 0.69 -12.01
N ALA A 220 5.41 0.51 -10.68
CA ALA A 220 6.40 1.15 -9.81
C ALA A 220 7.84 0.76 -10.18
N ARG A 221 8.09 -0.54 -10.41
CA ARG A 221 9.41 -1.03 -10.85
C ARG A 221 9.80 -0.45 -12.21
N GLU A 222 8.86 -0.40 -13.15
CA GLU A 222 9.13 0.21 -14.45
C GLU A 222 9.47 1.70 -14.32
N LEU A 223 8.78 2.43 -13.45
CA LEU A 223 9.06 3.84 -13.19
C LEU A 223 10.40 4.08 -12.48
N GLY A 224 11.10 3.02 -12.04
CA GLY A 224 12.45 3.06 -11.50
C GLY A 224 12.53 2.85 -10.00
N ALA A 225 11.42 2.48 -9.33
CA ALA A 225 11.45 2.18 -7.91
C ALA A 225 12.09 0.83 -7.61
N HIS A 226 12.85 0.79 -6.51
CA HIS A 226 13.36 -0.45 -5.94
C HIS A 226 12.29 -1.06 -5.02
N VAL A 227 11.54 -2.03 -5.55
CA VAL A 227 10.45 -2.70 -4.83
C VAL A 227 10.75 -4.18 -4.65
N GLU A 228 11.02 -4.59 -3.41
CA GLU A 228 10.99 -5.98 -2.98
C GLU A 228 9.54 -6.42 -2.77
N HIS A 229 9.12 -7.54 -3.37
CA HIS A 229 7.73 -7.99 -3.35
C HIS A 229 7.63 -9.36 -2.66
N ARG A 230 6.77 -9.46 -1.65
CA ARG A 230 6.36 -10.68 -0.95
C ARG A 230 4.84 -10.77 -0.98
N GLU A 231 4.30 -11.98 -1.01
CA GLU A 231 2.85 -12.22 -0.97
C GLU A 231 2.48 -13.19 0.14
N LEU A 232 1.38 -12.93 0.83
CA LEU A 232 0.77 -13.82 1.82
C LEU A 232 -0.61 -14.27 1.32
N ARG A 233 -0.97 -15.51 1.63
CA ARG A 233 -2.30 -16.06 1.30
C ARG A 233 -3.29 -15.67 2.39
N THR A 234 -3.68 -14.41 2.35
CA THR A 234 -4.58 -13.79 3.32
C THR A 234 -5.62 -12.95 2.60
N SER A 235 -6.65 -12.58 3.35
CA SER A 235 -7.53 -11.46 3.07
C SER A 235 -6.77 -10.12 3.11
N HIS A 236 -7.49 -9.00 3.17
CA HIS A 236 -6.94 -7.64 3.16
C HIS A 236 -6.05 -7.29 4.37
N SER A 237 -6.11 -8.07 5.45
CA SER A 237 -5.50 -7.73 6.76
C SER A 237 -4.50 -8.80 7.25
N PRO A 238 -3.34 -8.99 6.58
CA PRO A 238 -2.37 -10.04 6.92
C PRO A 238 -1.78 -9.87 8.33
N PHE A 239 -1.71 -8.62 8.82
CA PHE A 239 -1.28 -8.30 10.19
C PHE A 239 -2.22 -8.82 11.28
N LEU A 240 -3.41 -9.30 10.93
CA LEU A 240 -4.34 -9.99 11.84
C LEU A 240 -4.29 -11.50 11.66
N SER A 241 -4.39 -12.00 10.42
CA SER A 241 -4.54 -13.42 10.12
C SER A 241 -3.23 -14.20 10.09
N GLN A 242 -2.12 -13.56 9.68
CA GLN A 242 -0.77 -14.13 9.65
C GLN A 242 0.24 -13.13 10.26
N PRO A 243 0.12 -12.81 11.55
CA PRO A 243 0.93 -11.77 12.19
C PRO A 243 2.40 -12.17 12.28
N GLU A 244 2.73 -13.44 12.50
CA GLU A 244 4.11 -13.93 12.52
C GLU A 244 4.81 -13.70 11.18
N GLU A 245 4.23 -14.18 10.08
CA GLU A 245 4.80 -14.05 8.74
C GLU A 245 4.86 -12.58 8.30
N THR A 246 3.85 -11.78 8.65
CA THR A 246 3.85 -10.33 8.41
C THR A 246 5.01 -9.65 9.14
N THR A 247 5.22 -9.98 10.42
CA THR A 247 6.35 -9.46 11.19
C THR A 247 7.70 -9.93 10.64
N GLU A 248 7.81 -11.17 10.18
CA GLU A 248 9.04 -11.67 9.54
C GLU A 248 9.41 -10.86 8.30
N ILE A 249 8.46 -10.56 7.42
CA ILE A 249 8.69 -9.71 6.25
C ILE A 249 9.06 -8.28 6.65
N ILE A 250 8.39 -7.70 7.65
CA ILE A 250 8.72 -6.37 8.17
C ILE A 250 10.15 -6.35 8.71
N TRP A 251 10.55 -7.39 9.45
CA TRP A 251 11.91 -7.50 9.99
C TRP A 251 12.96 -7.70 8.90
N GLU A 252 12.67 -8.46 7.85
CA GLU A 252 13.52 -8.57 6.66
C GLU A 252 13.73 -7.19 6.01
N ALA A 253 12.65 -6.42 5.83
CA ALA A 253 12.71 -5.07 5.26
C ALA A 253 13.55 -4.11 6.12
N VAL A 254 13.35 -4.11 7.45
CA VAL A 254 14.13 -3.27 8.38
C VAL A 254 15.62 -3.61 8.31
N GLN A 255 15.98 -4.89 8.24
CA GLN A 255 17.38 -5.32 8.07
C GLN A 255 17.96 -4.82 6.74
N ALA A 256 17.20 -4.96 5.65
CA ALA A 256 17.61 -4.48 4.32
C ALA A 256 17.85 -2.97 4.31
N PHE A 257 16.93 -2.17 4.87
CA PHE A 257 17.06 -0.71 4.92
C PHE A 257 18.21 -0.22 5.81
N THR A 258 18.59 -1.01 6.81
CA THR A 258 19.71 -0.68 7.72
C THR A 258 21.05 -1.29 7.26
N GLY A 259 21.11 -1.87 6.06
CA GLY A 259 22.33 -2.46 5.49
C GLY A 259 22.79 -3.74 6.18
N ARG A 260 21.92 -4.39 6.97
CA ARG A 260 22.21 -5.69 7.58
C ARG A 260 21.98 -6.80 6.54
N PRO A 261 22.87 -7.80 6.42
CA PRO A 261 22.67 -8.91 5.51
C PRO A 261 21.35 -9.63 5.81
N ILE A 262 20.52 -9.83 4.79
CA ILE A 262 19.33 -10.65 4.90
C ILE A 262 19.78 -12.12 5.00
N ASP A 263 19.65 -12.72 6.18
CA ASP A 263 19.92 -14.15 6.36
C ASP A 263 18.78 -14.97 5.75
N ARG A 264 18.91 -15.27 4.45
CA ARG A 264 17.93 -16.04 3.67
C ARG A 264 17.74 -17.47 4.16
N ALA A 265 18.55 -17.95 5.12
CA ALA A 265 18.45 -19.30 5.67
C ALA A 265 17.36 -19.48 6.75
N ARG A 266 16.81 -18.39 7.33
CA ARG A 266 15.79 -18.46 8.40
C ARG A 266 14.34 -18.42 7.94
N THR A 267 14.05 -18.26 6.65
CA THR A 267 12.67 -18.17 6.11
C THR A 267 11.93 -19.52 6.00
N GLY A 268 12.30 -20.48 6.85
CA GLY A 268 11.78 -21.83 6.84
C GLY A 268 11.33 -22.29 8.22
N THR A 269 10.26 -21.72 8.75
CA THR A 269 9.53 -22.26 9.90
C THR A 269 8.16 -22.74 9.43
N GLY A 270 7.94 -24.05 9.55
CA GLY A 270 6.83 -24.73 8.91
C GLY A 270 5.49 -24.52 9.61
N ARG A 271 4.45 -24.25 8.80
CA ARG A 271 3.17 -24.98 8.68
C ARG A 271 2.26 -24.16 7.76
N ASN A 272 2.03 -24.62 6.53
CA ASN A 272 1.04 -24.13 5.54
C ASN A 272 0.96 -22.63 5.16
N HIS A 273 1.60 -21.70 5.86
CA HIS A 273 1.62 -20.26 5.57
C HIS A 273 2.92 -19.87 4.87
N GLN A 274 2.98 -20.12 3.56
CA GLN A 274 4.18 -19.83 2.77
C GLN A 274 4.21 -18.35 2.39
N ILE A 275 5.26 -17.62 2.81
CA ILE A 275 5.65 -16.36 2.19
C ILE A 275 5.98 -16.66 0.73
N LEU A 276 5.18 -16.09 -0.18
CA LEU A 276 5.35 -16.26 -1.61
C LEU A 276 6.26 -15.16 -2.15
N ILE A 277 7.18 -15.52 -3.04
CA ILE A 277 7.97 -14.58 -3.81
C ILE A 277 7.42 -14.60 -5.23
N PRO A 278 6.69 -13.56 -5.68
CA PRO A 278 6.15 -13.50 -7.03
C PRO A 278 7.27 -13.51 -8.06
N ALA A 279 7.42 -14.63 -8.76
CA ALA A 279 8.46 -14.82 -9.76
C ALA A 279 7.92 -15.64 -10.93
N VAL A 280 8.27 -15.23 -12.14
CA VAL A 280 8.02 -16.03 -13.36
C VAL A 280 9.08 -17.11 -13.42
N ARG A 281 8.65 -18.38 -13.39
CA ARG A 281 9.54 -19.53 -13.53
C ARG A 281 9.32 -20.14 -14.90
N VAL A 282 10.38 -20.17 -15.72
CA VAL A 282 10.34 -20.69 -17.10
C VAL A 282 9.74 -22.10 -17.15
N SER A 283 10.05 -22.94 -16.18
CA SER A 283 9.59 -24.33 -16.07
C SER A 283 8.14 -24.50 -15.57
N GLN A 284 7.43 -23.42 -15.19
CA GLN A 284 6.07 -23.50 -14.66
C GLN A 284 5.15 -22.53 -15.40
N PRO A 285 4.54 -22.94 -16.53
CA PRO A 285 3.70 -22.09 -17.37
C PRO A 285 2.59 -21.33 -16.61
N LEU A 286 2.02 -21.94 -15.57
CA LEU A 286 1.00 -21.29 -14.74
C LEU A 286 1.54 -20.04 -14.00
N THR A 287 2.84 -19.99 -13.69
CA THR A 287 3.47 -18.80 -13.08
C THR A 287 3.58 -17.62 -14.05
N TRP A 288 3.66 -17.88 -15.35
CA TRP A 288 3.62 -16.84 -16.38
C TRP A 288 2.25 -16.17 -16.41
N TYR A 289 1.18 -16.96 -16.31
CA TYR A 289 -0.18 -16.41 -16.23
C TYR A 289 -0.43 -15.70 -14.89
N ARG A 290 -0.09 -16.35 -13.78
CA ARG A 290 -0.41 -15.86 -12.43
C ARG A 290 0.40 -14.64 -12.02
N TYR A 291 1.70 -14.62 -12.33
CA TYR A 291 2.63 -13.57 -11.90
C TYR A 291 3.14 -12.75 -13.09
N GLY A 292 3.48 -13.43 -14.20
CA GLY A 292 4.10 -12.79 -15.36
C GLY A 292 3.18 -11.79 -16.08
N LEU A 293 1.93 -12.16 -16.34
CA LEU A 293 0.99 -11.35 -17.10
C LEU A 293 0.68 -10.01 -16.39
N PRO A 294 0.24 -9.98 -15.12
CA PRO A 294 -0.01 -8.72 -14.42
C PRO A 294 1.24 -7.85 -14.28
N LEU A 295 2.40 -8.45 -13.96
CA LEU A 295 3.66 -7.70 -13.85
C LEU A 295 4.08 -7.13 -15.21
N ALA A 296 4.01 -7.92 -16.29
CA ALA A 296 4.37 -7.48 -17.63
C ALA A 296 3.44 -6.39 -18.15
N PHE A 297 2.13 -6.47 -17.88
CA PHE A 297 1.22 -5.37 -18.15
C PHE A 297 1.61 -4.11 -17.36
N GLY A 298 1.97 -4.25 -16.07
CA GLY A 298 2.44 -3.13 -15.27
C GLY A 298 3.68 -2.47 -15.87
N HIS A 299 4.64 -3.27 -16.32
CA HIS A 299 5.81 -2.80 -17.06
C HIS A 299 5.44 -2.09 -18.37
N PHE A 300 4.50 -2.64 -19.14
CA PHE A 300 4.03 -2.00 -20.35
C PHE A 300 3.39 -0.62 -20.07
N PHE A 301 2.48 -0.54 -19.09
CA PHE A 301 1.84 0.72 -18.71
C PHE A 301 2.84 1.75 -18.17
N GLY A 302 3.78 1.34 -17.31
CA GLY A 302 4.85 2.22 -16.83
C GLY A 302 5.73 2.74 -17.97
N ARG A 303 5.96 1.93 -19.01
CA ARG A 303 6.74 2.34 -20.19
C ARG A 303 5.96 3.31 -21.07
N CYS A 304 4.67 3.08 -21.28
CA CYS A 304 3.78 4.06 -21.92
C CYS A 304 3.82 5.40 -21.17
N PHE A 305 3.70 5.36 -19.84
CA PHE A 305 3.79 6.55 -18.99
C PHE A 305 5.09 7.35 -19.24
N LYS A 306 6.25 6.68 -19.26
CA LYS A 306 7.54 7.33 -19.59
C LYS A 306 7.56 7.95 -20.98
N ILE A 307 7.03 7.25 -21.98
CA ILE A 307 7.04 7.71 -23.38
C ILE A 307 6.15 8.95 -23.55
N PHE A 308 4.96 8.95 -22.96
CA PHE A 308 4.02 10.07 -23.06
C PHE A 308 4.45 11.31 -22.26
N ASN A 309 5.34 11.14 -21.28
CA ASN A 309 5.83 12.22 -20.43
C ASN A 309 7.17 12.84 -20.89
N GLY A 310 7.80 12.33 -21.95
CA GLY A 310 8.97 12.96 -22.59
C GLY A 310 10.27 12.90 -21.75
N ARG A 311 11.41 12.97 -22.43
CA ARG A 311 12.77 12.87 -21.85
C ARG A 311 13.24 14.09 -21.03
N ASP A 312 12.41 15.12 -20.86
CA ASP A 312 12.79 16.40 -20.24
C ASP A 312 12.03 16.72 -18.94
N ALA A 313 11.51 15.72 -18.24
CA ALA A 313 10.93 15.93 -16.91
C ALA A 313 12.04 15.91 -15.82
N ASP A 314 12.86 16.97 -15.77
CA ASP A 314 13.70 17.29 -14.58
C ASP A 314 12.92 18.06 -13.50
N GLU A 315 11.61 18.23 -13.69
CA GLU A 315 10.76 18.82 -12.65
C GLU A 315 10.22 17.72 -11.74
N ARG A 316 10.91 17.56 -10.61
CA ARG A 316 10.52 16.86 -9.38
C ARG A 316 9.20 17.36 -8.75
N ASP A 317 8.44 18.19 -9.46
CA ASP A 317 7.08 18.60 -9.11
C ASP A 317 6.10 17.88 -10.03
N GLY A 318 5.48 16.80 -9.52
CA GLY A 318 4.44 16.02 -10.21
C GLY A 318 3.14 16.77 -10.52
N THR A 319 3.13 18.11 -10.45
CA THR A 319 2.02 18.99 -10.80
C THR A 319 1.70 18.93 -12.29
N TRP A 320 2.71 18.78 -13.16
CA TRP A 320 2.52 18.64 -14.61
C TRP A 320 1.69 17.39 -14.98
N PHE A 321 1.88 16.29 -14.24
CA PHE A 321 1.19 15.03 -14.50
C PHE A 321 -0.29 15.06 -14.06
N ALA A 322 -0.59 15.64 -12.90
CA ALA A 322 -1.97 15.85 -12.47
C ALA A 322 -2.77 16.73 -13.46
N MET A 323 -2.09 17.70 -14.09
CA MET A 323 -2.67 18.57 -15.11
C MET A 323 -2.99 17.80 -16.42
N LYS A 324 -2.12 16.87 -16.85
CA LYS A 324 -2.32 16.04 -18.05
C LYS A 324 -3.21 14.80 -17.84
N LEU A 325 -3.31 14.24 -16.64
CA LEU A 325 -4.29 13.17 -16.38
C LEU A 325 -5.71 13.70 -16.38
N LYS A 326 -5.94 14.92 -15.88
CA LYS A 326 -7.23 15.61 -16.02
C LYS A 326 -7.59 15.89 -17.49
N ASP A 327 -6.63 15.78 -18.41
CA ASP A 327 -6.90 15.71 -19.85
C ASP A 327 -7.41 14.31 -20.21
N THR A 328 -8.71 14.25 -20.54
CA THR A 328 -9.53 13.04 -20.76
C THR A 328 -8.90 11.91 -21.57
N ARG A 329 -7.88 12.18 -22.40
CA ARG A 329 -7.24 11.18 -23.28
C ARG A 329 -6.36 10.18 -22.55
N LEU A 330 -5.49 10.58 -21.61
CA LEU A 330 -4.62 9.64 -20.89
C LEU A 330 -5.40 8.78 -19.89
N LEU A 331 -6.36 9.39 -19.18
CA LEU A 331 -7.35 8.66 -18.38
C LEU A 331 -8.17 7.68 -19.23
N SER A 332 -8.57 8.05 -20.46
CA SER A 332 -9.28 7.12 -21.34
C SER A 332 -8.44 5.92 -21.79
N TYR A 333 -7.10 6.03 -21.88
CA TYR A 333 -6.22 4.88 -22.13
C TYR A 333 -6.06 3.99 -20.89
N TRP A 334 -6.01 4.58 -19.69
CA TRP A 334 -6.06 3.83 -18.43
C TRP A 334 -7.40 3.07 -18.29
N HIS A 335 -8.51 3.73 -18.62
CA HIS A 335 -9.83 3.11 -18.66
C HIS A 335 -9.93 2.05 -19.75
N ALA A 336 -9.42 2.29 -20.96
CA ALA A 336 -9.37 1.29 -22.01
C ALA A 336 -8.52 0.09 -21.58
N GLY A 337 -7.44 0.29 -20.83
CA GLY A 337 -6.67 -0.80 -20.21
C GLY A 337 -7.47 -1.61 -19.20
N LEU A 338 -8.11 -0.94 -18.22
CA LEU A 338 -8.94 -1.57 -17.19
C LEU A 338 -10.20 -2.23 -17.76
N GLN A 339 -10.80 -1.60 -18.77
CA GLN A 339 -11.97 -2.08 -19.48
C GLN A 339 -11.61 -3.20 -20.44
N THR A 340 -10.44 -3.17 -21.09
CA THR A 340 -9.93 -4.33 -21.86
C THR A 340 -9.63 -5.51 -20.93
N ILE A 341 -9.15 -5.28 -19.69
CA ILE A 341 -9.00 -6.34 -18.68
C ILE A 341 -10.38 -6.89 -18.25
N SER A 342 -11.38 -6.04 -18.13
CA SER A 342 -12.79 -6.43 -17.87
C SER A 342 -13.43 -7.17 -19.05
N ASP A 343 -13.22 -6.68 -20.28
CA ASP A 343 -13.91 -7.08 -21.51
C ASP A 343 -13.21 -8.24 -22.24
N CYS A 344 -11.89 -8.42 -22.08
CA CYS A 344 -11.16 -9.61 -22.53
C CYS A 344 -11.52 -10.88 -21.73
N GLY A 345 -12.52 -10.85 -20.87
CA GLY A 345 -13.02 -12.05 -20.20
C GLY A 345 -12.04 -12.66 -19.20
N ILE A 346 -11.15 -11.87 -18.58
CA ILE A 346 -10.34 -12.34 -17.44
C ILE A 346 -11.25 -12.69 -16.23
N PHE A 347 -12.46 -12.11 -16.17
CA PHE A 347 -13.55 -12.61 -15.31
C PHE A 347 -14.21 -13.90 -15.85
N GLY A 348 -14.26 -14.11 -17.16
CA GLY A 348 -14.79 -15.32 -17.80
C GLY A 348 -13.91 -16.56 -17.61
N VAL A 349 -12.58 -16.39 -17.55
CA VAL A 349 -11.66 -17.49 -17.23
C VAL A 349 -11.78 -17.91 -15.76
N LEU A 350 -12.13 -16.99 -14.86
CA LEU A 350 -12.44 -17.29 -13.45
C LEU A 350 -13.82 -17.97 -13.30
N ALA A 351 -14.81 -17.63 -14.14
CA ALA A 351 -16.11 -18.31 -14.17
C ALA A 351 -16.00 -19.80 -14.59
N PHE A 352 -14.97 -20.16 -15.36
CA PHE A 352 -14.68 -21.55 -15.72
C PHE A 352 -13.95 -22.34 -14.60
N MET A 353 -13.35 -21.63 -13.63
CA MET A 353 -12.56 -22.23 -12.56
C MET A 353 -13.30 -22.35 -11.20
N PHE A 354 -14.43 -21.65 -11.01
CA PHE A 354 -15.19 -21.68 -9.74
C PHE A 354 -16.72 -21.74 -9.98
N PRO A 355 -17.33 -22.95 -10.03
CA PRO A 355 -18.75 -23.12 -10.39
C PRO A 355 -19.77 -22.53 -9.39
N LYS A 356 -19.35 -22.02 -8.22
CA LYS A 356 -20.26 -21.53 -7.17
C LYS A 356 -20.60 -20.03 -7.24
N TRP A 357 -20.04 -19.28 -8.19
CA TRP A 357 -20.31 -17.84 -8.33
C TRP A 357 -21.50 -17.49 -9.25
N ALA A 358 -22.22 -18.48 -9.78
CA ALA A 358 -23.27 -18.25 -10.79
C ALA A 358 -24.68 -17.92 -10.26
N ASN A 359 -24.93 -17.91 -8.94
CA ASN A 359 -26.30 -17.78 -8.38
C ASN A 359 -26.51 -16.57 -7.47
N LEU A 360 -26.01 -15.39 -7.86
CA LEU A 360 -26.42 -14.10 -7.28
C LEU A 360 -26.74 -13.10 -8.41
N LYS A 361 -27.76 -13.45 -9.19
CA LYS A 361 -28.59 -12.50 -9.93
C LYS A 361 -30.06 -12.91 -9.75
N ALA A 362 -30.63 -12.44 -8.65
CA ALA A 362 -32.06 -12.21 -8.48
C ALA A 362 -32.21 -10.94 -7.65
#